data_AF-A0A964Z0F8-F1
#
_entry.id   AF-A0A964Z0F8-F1
#
_cell.length_a   1.000
_cell.length_b   1.000
_cell.length_c   1.000
_cell.angle_alpha   90.00
_cell.angle_beta   90.00
_cell.angle_gamma   90.00
#
_symmetry.space_group_name_H-M   'P 1'
#
loop_
_entity.id
_entity.type
_entity.pdbx_description
1 polymer ?
#
loop_
_entity_poly.entity_id
_entity_poly.type
_entity_poly.pdbx_seq_one_letter_code
_entity_poly.pdbx_strand_id
1 'polypeptide(L)'
;MEYFLGSITTLILFLLISKAVFKDLPEDKPVSIRYSQSHIHSLMSPLLPKNIKFNNKKTQSMNHYNKHNLRVIMIENSAYWVKDNVFYMADLVSGEVNPETTRVVDTMGMDSVELDKMLFIMDRLREGLDNDSGGTGN
;
A
#
# COMPACT_ATOMS: atom_id res chain seq x y z
N MET A 1 -77.94 31.99 -4.13
CA MET A 1 -77.32 30.81 -3.49
C MET A 1 -76.63 29.89 -4.51
N GLU A 2 -77.12 29.80 -5.74
CA GLU A 2 -76.58 28.90 -6.77
C GLU A 2 -75.13 29.21 -7.18
N TYR A 3 -74.76 30.49 -7.32
CA TYR A 3 -73.39 30.90 -7.64
C TYR A 3 -72.37 30.53 -6.55
N PHE A 4 -72.79 30.50 -5.29
CA PHE A 4 -71.95 30.09 -4.16
C PHE A 4 -71.66 28.59 -4.20
N LEU A 5 -72.68 27.79 -4.55
CA LEU A 5 -72.54 26.34 -4.69
C LEU A 5 -71.63 25.97 -5.87
N GLY A 6 -71.73 26.69 -7.00
CA GLY A 6 -70.84 26.51 -8.15
C GLY A 6 -69.37 26.88 -7.88
N SER A 7 -69.13 27.88 -7.03
CA SER A 7 -67.76 28.23 -6.62
C SER A 7 -67.12 27.14 -5.74
N ILE A 8 -67.92 26.47 -4.90
CA ILE A 8 -67.42 25.39 -4.03
C ILE A 8 -67.08 24.14 -4.86
N THR A 9 -67.93 23.79 -5.82
CA THR A 9 -67.69 22.60 -6.67
C THR A 9 -66.46 22.75 -7.55
N THR A 10 -66.23 23.94 -8.11
CA THR A 10 -65.03 24.23 -8.91
C THR A 10 -63.75 24.22 -8.07
N LEU A 11 -63.78 24.74 -6.84
CA LEU A 11 -62.65 24.67 -5.90
C LEU A 11 -62.27 23.22 -5.58
N ILE A 12 -63.26 22.38 -5.28
CA ILE A 12 -63.03 20.96 -4.97
C ILE A 12 -62.44 20.23 -6.19
N LEU A 13 -62.99 20.49 -7.38
CA LEU A 13 -62.49 19.89 -8.62
C LEU A 13 -61.03 20.30 -8.89
N PHE A 14 -60.71 21.58 -8.69
CA PHE A 14 -59.35 22.10 -8.83
C PHE A 14 -58.38 21.44 -7.85
N LEU A 15 -58.77 21.26 -6.58
CA LEU A 15 -57.94 20.59 -5.58
C LEU A 15 -57.69 19.11 -5.90
N LEU A 16 -58.69 18.40 -6.44
CA LEU A 16 -58.55 17.01 -6.86
C LEU A 16 -57.59 16.88 -8.06
N ILE A 17 -57.72 17.75 -9.06
CA ILE A 17 -56.82 17.77 -10.23
C ILE A 17 -55.40 18.12 -9.81
N SER A 18 -55.24 19.18 -9.00
CA SER A 18 -53.96 19.60 -8.45
C SER A 18 -53.27 18.45 -7.72
N LYS A 19 -53.99 17.78 -6.81
CA LYS A 19 -53.44 16.63 -6.07
C LYS A 19 -53.07 15.45 -6.97
N ALA A 20 -53.82 15.21 -8.05
CA ALA A 20 -53.49 14.16 -9.00
C ALA A 20 -52.22 14.49 -9.81
N VAL A 21 -52.05 15.73 -10.26
CA VAL A 21 -50.89 16.18 -11.04
C VAL A 21 -49.62 16.25 -10.20
N PHE A 22 -49.70 16.75 -8.96
CA PHE A 22 -48.52 16.92 -8.10
C PHE A 22 -48.08 15.61 -7.40
N LYS A 23 -48.85 14.53 -7.48
CA LYS A 23 -48.50 13.23 -6.88
C LYS A 23 -47.38 12.52 -7.65
N ASP A 24 -47.26 12.78 -8.95
CA ASP A 24 -46.36 12.05 -9.84
C ASP A 24 -45.09 12.84 -10.19
N LEU A 25 -44.81 13.94 -9.47
CA LEU A 25 -43.51 14.61 -9.59
C LEU A 25 -42.42 13.64 -9.11
N PRO A 26 -41.50 13.19 -9.98
CA PRO A 26 -40.42 12.33 -9.56
C PRO A 26 -39.58 13.10 -8.54
N GLU A 27 -39.41 12.51 -7.37
CA GLU A 27 -38.48 13.01 -6.37
C GLU A 27 -37.08 12.95 -7.00
N ASP A 28 -36.47 14.10 -7.29
CA ASP A 28 -35.12 14.22 -7.84
C ASP A 28 -34.13 13.60 -6.84
N LYS A 29 -33.91 12.29 -6.95
CA LYS A 29 -32.91 11.61 -6.14
C LYS A 29 -31.54 12.13 -6.58
N PRO A 30 -30.76 12.76 -5.69
CA PRO A 30 -29.44 13.24 -6.07
C PRO A 30 -28.60 12.05 -6.53
N VAL A 31 -28.06 12.13 -7.74
CA VAL A 31 -27.13 11.13 -8.27
C VAL A 31 -25.90 11.14 -7.36
N SER A 32 -25.71 10.09 -6.57
CA SER A 32 -24.52 9.96 -5.73
C SER A 32 -23.31 9.64 -6.60
N ILE A 33 -22.46 10.61 -6.86
CA ILE A 33 -21.20 10.38 -7.58
C ILE A 33 -20.25 9.67 -6.62
N ARG A 34 -19.84 8.44 -6.96
CA ARG A 34 -18.83 7.69 -6.22
C ARG A 34 -17.46 7.90 -6.85
N TYR A 35 -16.58 8.58 -6.15
CA TYR A 35 -15.20 8.71 -6.56
C TYR A 35 -14.40 7.46 -6.19
N SER A 36 -13.61 6.95 -7.13
CA SER A 36 -12.66 5.88 -6.85
C SER A 36 -11.40 6.44 -6.17
N GLN A 37 -10.67 5.57 -5.48
CA GLN A 37 -9.34 5.90 -4.95
C GLN A 37 -8.41 6.41 -6.05
N SER A 38 -8.45 5.80 -7.24
CA SER A 38 -7.63 6.21 -8.39
C SER A 38 -7.95 7.62 -8.87
N HIS A 39 -9.23 7.99 -8.89
CA HIS A 39 -9.66 9.32 -9.30
C HIS A 39 -9.19 10.39 -8.31
N ILE A 40 -9.44 10.19 -7.01
CA ILE A 40 -8.98 11.10 -5.96
C ILE A 40 -7.44 11.22 -6.00
N HIS A 41 -6.74 10.11 -6.16
CA HIS A 41 -5.28 10.11 -6.26
C HIS A 41 -4.78 10.88 -7.49
N SER A 42 -5.42 10.74 -8.66
CA SER A 42 -5.03 11.49 -9.87
C SER A 42 -5.21 12.99 -9.74
N LEU A 43 -6.21 13.43 -8.96
CA LEU A 43 -6.44 14.84 -8.67
C LEU A 43 -5.44 15.40 -7.65
N MET A 44 -5.08 14.59 -6.65
CA MET A 44 -4.24 15.03 -5.53
C MET A 44 -2.74 14.88 -5.80
N SER A 45 -2.32 13.89 -6.59
CA SER A 45 -0.90 13.60 -6.80
C SER A 45 -0.07 14.78 -7.32
N PRO A 46 -0.55 15.68 -8.20
CA PRO A 46 0.25 16.81 -8.67
C PRO A 46 0.45 17.89 -7.59
N LEU A 47 -0.40 17.92 -6.57
CA LEU A 47 -0.37 18.89 -5.48
C LEU A 47 0.53 18.44 -4.33
N LEU A 48 0.91 17.16 -4.29
CA LEU A 48 1.76 16.61 -3.23
C LEU A 48 3.24 16.93 -3.49
N PRO A 49 4.00 17.31 -2.45
CA PRO A 49 5.44 17.51 -2.59
C PRO A 49 6.13 16.19 -2.95
N LYS A 50 7.04 16.24 -3.93
CA LYS A 50 7.75 15.04 -4.45
C LYS A 50 8.66 14.37 -3.43
N ASN A 51 9.00 15.04 -2.33
CA ASN A 51 10.01 14.61 -1.37
C ASN A 51 9.41 14.03 -0.08
N ILE A 52 8.15 13.59 -0.10
CA ILE A 52 7.56 12.92 1.07
C ILE A 52 8.23 11.56 1.24
N LYS A 53 9.03 11.41 2.30
CA LYS A 53 9.49 10.11 2.77
C LYS A 53 8.29 9.38 3.36
N PHE A 54 7.69 8.48 2.60
CA PHE A 54 6.67 7.59 3.12
C PHE A 54 7.34 6.57 4.04
N ASN A 55 6.96 6.58 5.32
CA ASN A 55 7.32 5.49 6.20
C ASN A 55 6.59 4.24 5.73
N ASN A 56 7.34 3.19 5.39
CA ASN A 56 6.77 1.91 5.00
C ASN A 56 6.08 1.29 6.22
N LYS A 57 4.77 1.50 6.34
CA LYS A 57 3.98 0.86 7.40
C LYS A 57 4.06 -0.65 7.24
N LYS A 58 4.29 -1.36 8.35
CA LYS A 58 4.24 -2.83 8.38
C LYS A 58 2.81 -3.27 8.07
N THR A 59 2.61 -3.90 6.91
CA THR A 59 1.32 -4.46 6.48
C THR A 59 1.32 -5.98 6.64
N GLN A 60 0.13 -6.59 6.63
CA GLN A 60 0.01 -8.05 6.69
C GLN A 60 0.66 -8.73 5.47
N SER A 61 0.50 -8.16 4.27
CA SER A 61 1.15 -8.68 3.05
C SER A 61 2.67 -8.59 3.14
N MET A 62 3.21 -7.50 3.69
CA MET A 62 4.65 -7.35 3.91
C MET A 62 5.16 -8.38 4.93
N ASN A 63 4.44 -8.59 6.03
CA ASN A 63 4.80 -9.59 7.04
C ASN A 63 4.75 -11.01 6.46
N HIS A 64 3.71 -11.33 5.68
CA HIS A 64 3.60 -12.62 4.99
C HIS A 64 4.77 -12.82 4.01
N TYR A 65 5.08 -11.81 3.21
CA TYR A 65 6.22 -11.85 2.29
C TYR A 65 7.53 -12.09 3.05
N ASN A 66 7.81 -11.32 4.11
CA ASN A 66 9.03 -11.45 4.91
C ASN A 66 9.12 -12.78 5.68
N LYS A 67 7.99 -13.41 6.01
CA LYS A 67 7.96 -14.71 6.70
C LYS A 67 8.28 -15.87 5.75
N HIS A 68 7.85 -15.78 4.49
CA HIS A 68 7.97 -16.87 3.51
C HIS A 68 9.13 -16.71 2.54
N ASN A 69 9.74 -15.52 2.45
CA ASN A 69 10.85 -15.26 1.54
C ASN A 69 12.12 -14.95 2.32
N LEU A 70 13.24 -15.44 1.78
CA LEU A 70 14.57 -15.18 2.30
C LEU A 70 15.24 -14.13 1.41
N ARG A 71 15.82 -13.10 2.03
CA ARG A 71 16.66 -12.14 1.32
C ARG A 71 18.05 -12.75 1.13
N VAL A 72 18.51 -12.80 -0.11
CA VAL A 72 19.83 -13.32 -0.49
C VAL A 72 20.57 -12.23 -1.25
N ILE A 73 21.84 -12.02 -0.91
CA ILE A 73 22.75 -11.13 -1.64
C ILE A 73 23.75 -12.00 -2.39
N MET A 74 23.86 -11.76 -3.70
CA MET A 74 24.81 -12.42 -4.57
C MET A 74 25.94 -11.44 -4.89
N ILE A 75 27.16 -11.76 -4.47
CA ILE A 75 28.35 -10.95 -4.73
C ILE A 75 29.46 -11.86 -5.21
N GLU A 76 30.13 -11.46 -6.28
CA GLU A 76 31.17 -12.22 -6.96
C GLU A 76 30.65 -13.61 -7.36
N ASN A 77 31.08 -14.67 -6.67
CA ASN A 77 30.72 -16.05 -6.97
C ASN A 77 30.07 -16.76 -5.77
N SER A 78 29.53 -15.99 -4.83
CA SER A 78 28.89 -16.52 -3.63
C SER A 78 27.59 -15.78 -3.30
N ALA A 79 26.69 -16.50 -2.66
CA ALA A 79 25.42 -16.01 -2.16
C ALA A 79 25.41 -16.02 -0.64
N TYR A 80 24.87 -14.97 -0.04
CA TYR A 80 24.88 -14.72 1.39
C TYR A 80 23.48 -14.41 1.90
N TRP A 81 23.12 -14.97 3.06
CA TRP A 81 21.85 -14.69 3.72
C TRP A 81 21.93 -14.93 5.22
N VAL A 82 20.98 -14.33 5.95
CA VAL A 82 20.82 -14.56 7.38
C VAL A 82 19.53 -15.33 7.61
N LYS A 83 19.62 -16.41 8.37
CA LYS A 83 18.47 -17.18 8.83
C LYS A 83 18.70 -17.61 10.27
N ASP A 84 17.67 -17.48 11.12
CA ASP A 84 17.72 -17.88 12.53
C ASP A 84 18.93 -17.28 13.28
N ASN A 85 19.27 -16.02 12.96
CA ASN A 85 20.40 -15.28 13.53
C ASN A 85 21.79 -15.87 13.20
N VAL A 86 21.88 -16.75 12.19
CA VAL A 86 23.11 -17.34 11.67
C VAL A 86 23.38 -16.82 10.26
N PHE A 87 24.63 -16.49 9.97
CA PHE A 87 25.06 -16.00 8.67
C PHE A 87 25.57 -17.16 7.80
N TYR A 88 24.94 -17.33 6.64
CA TYR A 88 25.21 -18.41 5.72
C TYR A 88 25.81 -17.90 4.41
N MET A 89 26.60 -18.76 3.78
CA MET A 89 27.16 -18.56 2.46
C MET A 89 27.01 -19.85 1.64
N ALA A 90 26.78 -19.72 0.35
CA ALA A 90 26.86 -20.81 -0.63
C ALA A 90 27.52 -20.31 -1.91
N ASP A 91 28.04 -21.24 -2.71
CA ASP A 91 28.65 -20.92 -3.99
C ASP A 91 27.58 -20.76 -5.07
N LEU A 92 27.86 -19.86 -6.01
CA LEU A 92 27.05 -19.66 -7.20
C LEU A 92 27.56 -20.57 -8.32
N VAL A 93 26.66 -21.38 -8.88
CA VAL A 93 26.92 -22.21 -10.06
C VAL A 93 25.93 -21.79 -11.14
N SER A 94 26.43 -21.28 -12.26
CA SER A 94 25.60 -20.81 -13.39
C SER A 94 24.58 -19.72 -13.02
N GLY A 95 24.90 -18.88 -12.04
CA GLY A 95 24.02 -17.80 -11.57
C GLY A 95 22.92 -18.26 -10.59
N GLU A 96 22.91 -19.54 -10.23
CA GLU A 96 22.01 -20.10 -9.22
C GLU A 96 22.77 -20.45 -7.95
N VAL A 97 22.10 -20.32 -6.81
CA VAL A 97 22.65 -20.69 -5.50
C VAL A 97 22.67 -22.20 -5.38
N ASN A 98 23.85 -22.79 -5.19
CA ASN A 98 23.97 -24.23 -4.99
C ASN A 98 23.72 -24.60 -3.51
N PRO A 99 22.58 -25.23 -3.16
CA PRO A 99 22.24 -25.52 -1.77
C PRO A 99 23.21 -26.49 -1.10
N GLU A 100 23.85 -27.38 -1.87
CA GLU A 100 24.78 -28.39 -1.38
C GLU A 100 26.09 -27.79 -0.84
N THR A 101 26.41 -26.56 -1.25
CA THR A 101 27.61 -25.83 -0.81
C THR A 101 27.36 -24.92 0.39
N THR A 102 26.15 -24.98 0.97
CA THR A 102 25.76 -24.10 2.08
C THR A 102 26.63 -24.36 3.31
N ARG A 103 27.26 -23.30 3.80
CA ARG A 103 28.09 -23.31 5.00
C ARG A 103 27.86 -22.07 5.85
N VAL A 104 28.12 -22.19 7.15
CA VAL A 104 28.10 -21.05 8.08
C VAL A 104 29.37 -20.24 7.88
N VAL A 105 29.24 -18.91 7.88
CA VAL A 105 30.37 -18.00 7.78
C VAL A 105 31.11 -17.98 9.12
N ASP A 106 32.38 -18.40 9.12
CA ASP A 106 33.28 -18.27 10.27
C ASP A 106 34.09 -16.97 10.14
N THR A 107 34.00 -16.11 11.15
CA THR A 107 34.67 -14.81 11.18
C THR A 107 35.96 -14.82 12.00
N MET A 108 36.24 -15.88 12.76
CA MET A 108 37.41 -15.91 13.67
C MET A 108 38.74 -15.98 12.93
N GLY A 109 38.75 -16.55 11.72
CA GLY A 109 39.95 -16.71 10.89
C GLY A 109 40.07 -15.74 9.70
N MET A 110 39.15 -14.78 9.57
CA MET A 110 39.09 -13.88 8.42
C MET A 110 40.07 -12.70 8.56
N ASP A 111 40.54 -12.18 7.43
CA ASP A 111 41.32 -10.95 7.40
C ASP A 111 40.42 -9.69 7.55
N SER A 112 41.02 -8.51 7.75
CA SER A 112 40.25 -7.28 7.95
C SER A 112 39.41 -6.89 6.73
N VAL A 113 39.86 -7.21 5.52
CA VAL A 113 39.19 -6.84 4.27
C VAL A 113 37.96 -7.73 4.05
N GLU A 114 38.09 -9.01 4.35
CA GLU A 114 36.98 -9.98 4.35
C GLU A 114 35.94 -9.61 5.39
N LEU A 115 36.35 -9.21 6.60
CA LEU A 115 35.44 -8.73 7.63
C LEU A 115 34.67 -7.48 7.20
N ASP A 116 35.33 -6.49 6.60
CA ASP A 116 34.68 -5.29 6.07
C ASP A 116 33.65 -5.64 4.97
N LYS A 117 33.97 -6.62 4.12
CA LYS A 117 33.03 -7.14 3.11
C LYS A 117 31.84 -7.84 3.75
N MET A 118 32.06 -8.67 4.76
CA MET A 118 30.98 -9.34 5.50
C MET A 118 30.08 -8.32 6.20
N LEU A 119 30.66 -7.28 6.81
CA LEU A 119 29.92 -6.19 7.44
C LEU A 119 29.04 -5.45 6.43
N PHE A 120 29.61 -5.09 5.28
CA PHE A 120 28.84 -4.46 4.20
C PHE A 120 27.67 -5.33 3.74
N ILE A 121 27.88 -6.64 3.56
CA ILE A 121 26.81 -7.57 3.18
C ILE A 121 25.72 -7.62 4.26
N MET A 122 26.12 -7.69 5.53
CA MET A 122 25.19 -7.72 6.66
C MET A 122 24.34 -6.45 6.72
N ASP A 123 24.96 -5.27 6.53
CA ASP A 123 24.25 -4.00 6.48
C ASP A 123 23.23 -3.97 5.34
N ARG A 124 23.61 -4.43 4.14
CA ARG A 124 22.69 -4.53 2.99
C ARG A 124 21.57 -5.55 3.21
N LEU A 125 21.85 -6.67 3.88
CA LEU A 125 20.81 -7.64 4.23
C LEU A 125 19.81 -7.04 5.22
N ARG A 126 20.25 -6.15 6.11
CA ARG A 126 19.40 -5.50 7.12
C ARG A 126 18.73 -4.21 6.65
N GLU A 127 19.24 -3.58 5.59
CA GLU A 127 18.72 -2.32 5.06
C GLU A 127 17.21 -2.38 4.79
N GLY A 128 16.45 -1.46 5.37
CA GLY A 128 15.00 -1.37 5.24
C GLY A 128 14.17 -2.35 6.08
N LEU A 129 14.79 -3.21 6.91
CA LEU A 129 14.08 -3.99 7.95
C LEU A 129 13.80 -3.14 9.19
N ASP A 130 14.75 -2.28 9.55
CA ASP A 130 14.67 -1.36 10.67
C ASP A 130 14.24 0.03 10.18
N ASN A 131 13.33 0.66 10.93
CA ASN A 131 12.86 2.03 10.69
C ASN A 131 13.94 3.05 11.10
N ASP A 132 15.16 2.93 10.58
CA ASP A 132 16.26 3.87 10.83
C ASP A 132 16.07 5.15 10.00
N SER A 133 14.88 5.74 10.12
CA SER A 133 14.63 7.16 9.80
C SER A 133 14.89 8.01 11.05
N GLY A 134 16.00 7.76 11.74
CA GLY A 134 16.58 8.69 12.68
C GLY A 134 17.16 9.87 11.91
N GLY A 135 16.32 10.87 11.61
CA GLY A 135 16.80 12.11 11.03
C GLY A 135 17.79 12.77 11.99
N THR A 136 19.05 12.90 11.57
CA THR A 136 19.98 13.83 12.20
C THR A 136 19.49 15.23 11.86
N GLY A 137 18.62 15.78 12.73
CA GLY A 137 18.22 17.17 12.66
C GLY A 137 19.43 18.05 12.93
N ASN A 138 19.82 18.85 11.94
CA ASN A 138 20.49 20.13 12.14
C ASN A 138 19.42 21.20 12.30
#